data_AF-A0A528A056-F1
#
_entry.id   AF-A0A528A056-F1
#
_cell.length_a   1.000
_cell.length_b   1.000
_cell.length_c   1.000
_cell.angle_alpha   90.00
_cell.angle_beta   90.00
_cell.angle_gamma   90.00
#
_symmetry.space_group_name_H-M   'P 1'
#
loop_
_entity.id
_entity.type
_entity.pdbx_description
1 polymer ?
#
loop_
_entity_poly.entity_id
_entity_poly.type
_entity_poly.pdbx_seq_one_letter_code
_entity_poly.pdbx_strand_id
1 'polypeptide(L)'
;MMRIQAEDLFEVKVEIIQIMAGLDPTGNWMGKGALALKNPRTSTGEEPLDRLYALLEDLNRGGVQSEAFSDLKVKVEYRIVPDENSSA
;
A
#
# COMPACT_ATOMS: atom_id res chain seq x y z
N MET A 1 20.40 3.94 12.89
CA MET A 1 20.09 3.58 11.48
C MET A 1 18.60 3.27 11.28
N MET A 2 17.90 2.65 12.24
CA MET A 2 16.47 2.32 12.13
C MET A 2 15.52 3.53 11.97
N ARG A 3 15.88 4.69 12.55
CA ARG A 3 15.02 5.89 12.53
C ARG A 3 14.87 6.49 11.13
N ILE A 4 15.98 6.66 10.41
CA ILE A 4 15.98 7.21 9.04
C ILE A 4 15.16 6.31 8.11
N GLN A 5 15.38 4.98 8.19
CA GLN A 5 14.65 4.03 7.37
C GLN A 5 13.15 3.98 7.68
N ALA A 6 12.75 4.21 8.94
CA ALA A 6 11.34 4.28 9.32
C ALA A 6 10.67 5.58 8.86
N GLU A 7 11.40 6.70 8.89
CA GLU A 7 10.94 8.00 8.38
C GLU A 7 10.72 7.93 6.86
N ASP A 8 11.70 7.43 6.09
CA ASP A 8 11.57 7.24 4.64
C ASP A 8 10.38 6.33 4.28
N LEU A 9 10.21 5.24 5.04
CA LEU A 9 9.13 4.28 4.81
C LEU A 9 7.76 4.88 5.17
N PHE A 10 7.69 5.78 6.15
CA PHE A 10 6.45 6.49 6.46
C PHE A 10 6.10 7.52 5.37
N GLU A 11 7.07 8.32 4.94
CA GLU A 11 6.87 9.36 3.93
C GLU A 11 6.36 8.79 2.60
N VAL A 12 7.04 7.77 2.07
CA VAL A 12 6.65 7.15 0.78
C VAL A 12 5.26 6.52 0.86
N LYS A 13 4.90 5.90 2.00
CA LYS A 13 3.56 5.34 2.18
C LYS A 13 2.47 6.41 2.20
N VAL A 14 2.71 7.53 2.88
CA VAL A 14 1.76 8.64 2.92
C VAL A 14 1.53 9.18 1.51
N GLU A 15 2.59 9.34 0.73
CA GLU A 15 2.51 9.80 -0.65
C GLU A 15 1.68 8.85 -1.53
N ILE A 16 1.94 7.55 -1.46
CA ILE A 16 1.14 6.53 -2.18
C ILE A 16 -0.33 6.60 -1.78
N ILE A 17 -0.64 6.72 -0.48
CA ILE A 17 -2.02 6.79 0.01
C ILE A 17 -2.73 8.05 -0.49
N GLN A 18 -2.05 9.20 -0.52
CA GLN A 18 -2.61 10.46 -1.02
C GLN A 18 -2.88 10.40 -2.52
N ILE A 19 -1.95 9.83 -3.31
CA ILE A 19 -2.14 9.61 -4.74
C ILE A 19 -3.34 8.68 -4.98
N MET A 20 -3.40 7.54 -4.29
CA MET A 20 -4.51 6.60 -4.43
C MET A 20 -5.85 7.20 -4.01
N ALA A 21 -5.90 8.05 -2.99
CA ALA A 21 -7.11 8.78 -2.61
C ALA A 21 -7.59 9.73 -3.73
N GLY A 22 -6.67 10.30 -4.50
CA GLY A 22 -7.00 11.10 -5.68
C GLY A 22 -7.44 10.27 -6.89
N LEU A 23 -6.80 9.12 -7.12
CA LEU A 23 -7.09 8.23 -8.26
C LEU A 23 -8.34 7.36 -8.05
N ASP A 24 -8.62 6.96 -6.81
CA ASP A 24 -9.80 6.19 -6.40
C ASP A 24 -10.51 6.90 -5.23
N PRO A 25 -11.37 7.89 -5.52
CA PRO A 25 -12.14 8.62 -4.51
C PRO A 25 -13.14 7.75 -3.74
N THR A 26 -13.43 6.53 -4.23
CA THR A 26 -14.40 5.61 -3.60
C THR A 26 -13.76 4.70 -2.55
N GLY A 27 -12.44 4.51 -2.61
CA GLY A 27 -11.70 3.69 -1.66
C GLY A 27 -11.45 4.38 -0.32
N ASN A 28 -11.47 3.60 0.77
CA ASN A 28 -11.13 4.11 2.10
C ASN A 28 -9.60 4.19 2.30
N TRP A 29 -8.94 5.02 1.50
CA TRP A 29 -7.49 5.19 1.50
C TRP A 29 -6.98 5.82 2.80
N MET A 30 -7.69 6.80 3.34
CA MET A 30 -7.31 7.44 4.60
C MET A 30 -7.48 6.54 5.83
N GLY A 31 -8.38 5.55 5.80
CA GLY A 31 -8.58 4.61 6.89
C GLY A 31 -7.89 3.26 6.72
N LYS A 32 -7.67 2.80 5.49
CA LYS A 32 -7.14 1.45 5.17
C LYS A 32 -5.92 1.44 4.27
N GLY A 33 -5.50 2.58 3.72
CA GLY A 33 -4.36 2.64 2.78
C GLY A 33 -3.06 2.11 3.39
N ALA A 34 -2.79 2.42 4.66
CA ALA A 34 -1.62 1.86 5.37
C ALA A 34 -1.70 0.34 5.52
N LEU A 35 -2.91 -0.21 5.68
CA LEU A 35 -3.10 -1.65 5.67
C LEU A 35 -2.84 -2.19 4.26
N ALA A 36 -3.42 -1.61 3.20
CA ALA A 36 -3.22 -2.07 1.83
C ALA A 36 -1.73 -2.22 1.44
N LEU A 37 -0.85 -1.41 2.03
CA LEU A 37 0.61 -1.43 1.80
C LEU A 37 1.40 -2.42 2.67
N LYS A 38 0.78 -3.18 3.59
CA LYS A 38 1.50 -4.22 4.36
C LYS A 38 1.81 -5.43 3.50
N ASN A 39 2.98 -6.04 3.71
CA ASN A 39 3.42 -7.26 3.04
C ASN A 39 3.56 -8.41 4.05
N PRO A 40 2.62 -9.38 4.11
CA PRO A 40 2.69 -10.49 5.07
C PRO A 40 3.84 -11.47 4.81
N ARG A 41 4.54 -11.35 3.67
CA ARG A 41 5.68 -12.21 3.32
C ARG A 41 7.00 -11.70 3.92
N THR A 42 7.03 -10.52 4.53
CA THR A 42 8.23 -9.98 5.20
C THR A 42 8.15 -10.20 6.70
N SER A 43 9.30 -10.32 7.36
CA SER A 43 9.37 -10.55 8.81
C SER A 43 8.79 -9.40 9.64
N THR A 44 8.79 -8.17 9.09
CA THR A 44 8.21 -6.98 9.73
C THR A 44 6.74 -6.75 9.36
N GLY A 45 6.22 -7.49 8.36
CA GLY A 45 4.93 -7.19 7.75
C GLY A 45 4.93 -5.93 6.87
N GLU A 46 6.10 -5.30 6.68
CA GLU A 46 6.26 -4.08 5.89
C GLU A 46 6.79 -4.37 4.49
N GLU A 47 6.29 -3.62 3.52
CA GLU A 47 6.84 -3.64 2.16
C GLU A 47 8.27 -3.06 2.16
N PRO A 48 9.24 -3.68 1.45
CA PRO A 48 10.57 -3.11 1.29
C PRO A 48 10.51 -1.71 0.66
N LEU A 49 11.41 -0.82 1.07
CA LEU A 49 11.41 0.57 0.59
C LEU A 49 11.52 0.68 -0.93
N ASP A 50 12.36 -0.13 -1.57
CA ASP A 50 12.51 -0.15 -3.04
C ASP A 50 11.21 -0.54 -3.76
N ARG A 51 10.40 -1.42 -3.14
CA ARG A 51 9.09 -1.81 -3.67
C ARG A 51 8.08 -0.67 -3.54
N LEU A 52 8.12 0.09 -2.45
CA LEU A 52 7.27 1.28 -2.29
C LEU A 52 7.61 2.35 -3.34
N TYR A 53 8.90 2.59 -3.61
CA TYR A 53 9.30 3.51 -4.68
C TYR A 53 8.86 3.02 -6.07
N ALA A 54 8.95 1.72 -6.34
CA ALA A 54 8.47 1.16 -7.61
C ALA A 54 6.95 1.35 -7.79
N LEU A 55 6.16 1.15 -6.71
CA LEU A 55 4.72 1.43 -6.73
C LEU A 55 4.44 2.92 -6.98
N LEU A 56 5.15 3.81 -6.28
CA LEU A 56 5.01 5.25 -6.44
C LEU A 56 5.35 5.70 -7.87
N GLU A 57 6.41 5.17 -8.45
CA GLU A 57 6.80 5.47 -9.84
C GLU A 57 5.74 5.00 -10.84
N ASP A 58 5.23 3.77 -10.68
CA ASP A 58 4.19 3.22 -11.55
C ASP A 58 2.88 4.03 -11.46
N LEU A 59 2.48 4.42 -10.25
CA LEU A 59 1.32 5.30 -10.02
C LEU A 59 1.50 6.67 -10.67
N ASN A 60 2.68 7.29 -10.54
CA ASN A 60 2.95 8.60 -11.14
C ASN A 60 2.99 8.56 -12.67
N ARG A 61 3.44 7.45 -13.25
CA ARG A 61 3.50 7.27 -14.72
C ARG A 61 2.14 6.90 -15.31
N GLY A 62 1.45 5.96 -14.68
CA GLY A 62 0.25 5.32 -15.25
C GLY A 62 -1.08 5.78 -14.63
N GLY A 63 -1.06 6.39 -13.45
CA GLY A 63 -2.28 6.75 -12.72
C GLY A 63 -3.22 5.56 -12.60
N VAL A 64 -4.48 5.74 -13.00
CA VAL A 64 -5.51 4.67 -13.01
C VAL A 64 -5.23 3.51 -13.98
N GLN A 65 -4.27 3.66 -14.90
CA GLN A 65 -3.86 2.61 -15.85
C GLN A 65 -2.67 1.79 -15.35
N SER A 66 -2.08 2.16 -14.21
CA SER A 66 -0.94 1.45 -13.63
C SER A 66 -1.34 0.09 -13.05
N GLU A 67 -0.40 -0.85 -13.01
CA GLU A 67 -0.59 -2.13 -12.34
C GLU A 67 -0.71 -1.91 -10.83
N ALA A 68 0.12 -1.00 -10.29
CA ALA A 68 0.07 -0.57 -8.90
C ALA A 68 -1.33 -0.09 -8.47
N PHE A 69 -2.02 0.69 -9.30
CA PHE A 69 -3.37 1.15 -9.00
C PHE A 69 -4.35 -0.02 -8.84
N SER A 70 -4.34 -0.96 -9.79
CA SER A 70 -5.25 -2.12 -9.78
C SER A 70 -5.00 -3.02 -8.57
N ASP A 71 -3.73 -3.32 -8.29
CA ASP A 71 -3.32 -4.15 -7.16
C ASP A 71 -3.68 -3.53 -5.81
N LEU A 72 -3.36 -2.24 -5.64
CA LEU A 72 -3.62 -1.54 -4.38
C LEU A 72 -5.13 -1.38 -4.16
N LYS A 73 -5.91 -1.10 -5.22
CA LYS A 73 -7.37 -0.99 -5.13
C LYS A 73 -8.01 -2.30 -4.62
N VAL A 74 -7.60 -3.44 -5.18
CA VAL A 74 -8.03 -4.75 -4.67
C VAL A 74 -7.66 -4.87 -3.17
N LYS A 75 -6.43 -4.55 -2.78
CA LYS A 75 -6.01 -4.64 -1.37
C LYS A 75 -6.81 -3.74 -0.42
N VAL A 76 -7.20 -2.53 -0.84
CA VAL A 76 -7.97 -1.60 0.03
C VAL A 76 -9.42 -2.05 0.19
N GLU A 77 -9.99 -2.69 -0.84
CA GLU A 77 -11.35 -3.22 -0.85
C GLU A 77 -11.45 -4.52 -0.04
N TYR A 78 -10.53 -5.47 -0.24
CA TYR A 78 -10.62 -6.82 0.34
C TYR A 78 -10.11 -6.96 1.78
N ARG A 79 -9.38 -5.99 2.35
CA ARG A 79 -8.94 -6.05 3.77
C ARG A 79 -10.07 -5.90 4.82
N ILE A 80 -11.34 -6.16 4.45
CA ILE A 80 -12.46 -6.31 5.39
C ILE A 80 -12.55 -7.69 6.02
N VAL A 81 -11.85 -8.73 5.55
CA VAL A 81 -11.95 -10.05 6.19
C VAL A 81 -10.64 -10.41 6.90
N PRO A 82 -10.59 -10.38 8.25
CA PRO A 82 -9.63 -11.22 8.96
C PRO A 82 -10.01 -12.66 8.64
N ASP A 83 -9.10 -13.38 7.97
CA ASP A 83 -9.25 -14.82 7.83
C ASP A 83 -9.02 -15.47 9.20
N GLU A 84 -10.12 -15.65 9.94
CA GLU A 84 -10.15 -16.41 11.19
C GLU A 84 -10.28 -17.92 10.97
N ASN A 85 -10.21 -18.45 9.74
CA ASN A 85 -10.38 -19.89 9.52
C ASN A 85 -9.50 -20.43 8.38
N SER A 86 -8.23 -20.67 8.69
CA SER A 86 -7.48 -21.76 8.04
C SER A 86 -6.65 -22.52 9.06
N SER A 87 -7.37 -23.25 9.91
CA SER A 87 -6.89 -24.49 10.52
C SER A 87 -7.76 -25.61 9.97
N ALA A 88 -7.20 -26.42 9.07
CA ALA A 88 -7.63 -27.79 8.77
C ALA A 88 -6.46 -28.53 8.11
#